data_AF-A0A220S6M4-F1
#
_entry.id   AF-A0A220S6M4-F1
#
_cell.length_a   1.000
_cell.length_b   1.000
_cell.length_c   1.000
_cell.angle_alpha   90.00
_cell.angle_beta   90.00
_cell.angle_gamma   90.00
#
_symmetry.space_group_name_H-M   'P 1'
#
loop_
_entity.id
_entity.type
_entity.pdbx_description
1 polymer ?
#
loop_
_entity_poly.entity_id
_entity_poly.type
_entity_poly.pdbx_seq_one_letter_code
_entity_poly.pdbx_strand_id
1 'polypeptide(L)'
;MYSISKKINIRKKALVAKTTFTNDEIIPSAVTAFTCCDCSHENAIEIVPYQSGFPILQIYENNKVLSKNELLINAAVTETSQGMSHFGELTVNNLPTLYFGTDCSSCHSKYICVFSYGEKQPGLTILTISGVWKYEELE
;
A
#
# COMPACT_ATOMS: atom_id res chain seq x y z
N MET A 1 -1.79 12.13 1.85
CA MET A 1 -0.85 10.99 1.82
C MET A 1 0.45 11.41 2.49
N TYR A 2 1.04 10.56 3.34
CA TYR A 2 2.26 10.87 4.09
C TYR A 2 3.10 9.62 4.37
N SER A 3 4.38 9.77 4.72
CA SER A 3 5.24 8.67 5.17
C SER A 3 4.99 8.38 6.66
N ILE A 4 5.14 7.12 7.06
CA ILE A 4 4.93 6.70 8.45
C ILE A 4 6.31 6.44 9.05
N SER A 5 6.67 7.17 10.10
CA SER A 5 7.98 7.08 10.76
C SER A 5 7.93 6.51 12.18
N LYS A 6 6.76 6.53 12.81
CA LYS A 6 6.54 5.96 14.14
C LYS A 6 6.26 4.47 14.05
N LYS A 7 6.53 3.75 15.14
CA LYS A 7 6.15 2.35 15.26
C LYS A 7 4.62 2.22 15.29
N ILE A 8 4.09 1.27 14.53
CA ILE A 8 2.64 1.06 14.40
C ILE A 8 2.28 -0.41 14.57
N ASN A 9 0.98 -0.68 14.75
CA ASN A 9 0.41 -2.02 14.73
C ASN A 9 -0.74 -2.08 13.71
N ILE A 10 -0.68 -3.03 12.78
CA ILE A 10 -1.75 -3.25 11.79
C ILE A 10 -2.95 -3.91 12.49
N ARG A 11 -4.14 -3.32 12.32
CA ARG A 11 -5.38 -3.80 12.94
C ARG A 11 -6.29 -4.52 11.96
N LYS A 12 -6.98 -3.76 11.11
CA LYS A 12 -8.09 -4.27 10.30
C LYS A 12 -7.95 -3.83 8.85
N LYS A 13 -8.07 -4.77 7.92
CA LYS A 13 -8.13 -4.50 6.49
C LYS A 13 -9.46 -3.84 6.14
N ALA A 14 -9.40 -2.69 5.48
CA ALA A 14 -10.55 -1.98 4.93
C ALA A 14 -11.00 -2.61 3.60
N LEU A 15 -12.28 -2.45 3.28
CA LEU A 15 -12.80 -2.81 1.96
C LEU A 15 -12.35 -1.75 0.95
N VAL A 16 -11.80 -2.18 -0.19
CA VAL A 16 -11.36 -1.30 -1.28
C VAL A 16 -12.22 -1.61 -2.50
N ALA A 17 -12.80 -0.58 -3.14
CA ALA A 17 -13.75 -0.75 -4.24
C ALA A 17 -13.11 -1.40 -5.48
N LYS A 18 -11.91 -0.94 -5.86
CA LYS A 18 -11.10 -1.49 -6.95
C LYS A 18 -9.64 -1.50 -6.57
N THR A 19 -8.98 -2.64 -6.82
CA THR A 19 -7.60 -2.88 -6.39
C THR A 19 -6.59 -2.96 -7.52
N THR A 20 -7.02 -3.19 -8.76
CA THR A 20 -6.11 -3.38 -9.90
C THR A 20 -6.50 -2.44 -11.03
N PHE A 21 -5.49 -1.77 -11.59
CA PHE A 21 -5.60 -0.82 -12.69
C PHE A 21 -4.54 -1.15 -13.72
N THR A 22 -4.86 -0.99 -15.01
CA THR A 22 -3.92 -1.24 -16.10
C THR A 22 -3.86 -0.08 -17.07
N ASN A 23 -2.67 0.17 -17.63
CA ASN A 23 -2.44 1.10 -18.74
C ASN A 23 -3.19 2.44 -18.57
N ASP A 24 -4.19 2.70 -19.42
CA ASP A 24 -4.96 3.96 -19.47
C ASP A 24 -5.71 4.26 -18.16
N GLU A 25 -6.02 3.25 -17.35
CA GLU A 25 -6.68 3.44 -16.04
C GLU A 25 -5.76 4.07 -14.99
N ILE A 26 -4.47 4.19 -15.30
CA ILE A 26 -3.45 4.74 -14.42
C ILE A 26 -3.05 6.17 -14.87
N ILE A 27 -3.58 6.65 -16.00
CA ILE A 27 -3.24 7.95 -16.61
C ILE A 27 -4.46 8.88 -16.54
N PRO A 28 -4.36 10.06 -15.90
CA PRO A 28 -3.20 10.59 -15.18
C PRO A 28 -2.98 9.97 -13.80
N SER A 29 -3.98 9.26 -13.27
CA SER A 29 -3.99 8.71 -11.92
C SER A 29 -4.95 7.53 -11.80
N ALA A 30 -4.63 6.55 -10.95
CA ALA A 30 -5.56 5.50 -10.56
C ALA A 30 -6.44 5.97 -9.39
N VAL A 31 -7.76 6.02 -9.60
CA VAL A 31 -8.73 6.49 -8.59
C VAL A 31 -9.57 5.33 -8.07
N THR A 32 -9.69 5.23 -6.75
CA THR A 32 -10.54 4.25 -6.07
C THR A 32 -11.06 4.82 -4.75
N ALA A 33 -11.77 4.01 -3.98
CA ALA A 33 -12.15 4.37 -2.62
C ALA A 33 -11.98 3.18 -1.67
N PHE A 34 -11.84 3.48 -0.38
CA PHE A 34 -11.92 2.51 0.69
C PHE A 34 -12.98 2.88 1.73
N THR A 35 -13.62 1.86 2.31
CA THR A 35 -14.60 2.05 3.38
C THR A 35 -13.89 2.03 4.73
N CYS A 36 -14.06 3.11 5.51
CA CYS A 36 -13.51 3.21 6.85
C CYS A 36 -14.07 2.10 7.76
N CYS A 37 -13.17 1.41 8.46
CA CYS A 37 -13.48 0.33 9.39
C CYS A 37 -14.31 0.76 10.61
N ASP A 38 -14.27 2.04 11.00
CA ASP A 38 -14.85 2.53 12.25
C ASP A 38 -16.18 3.28 12.05
N CYS A 39 -16.27 4.10 11.00
CA CYS A 39 -17.46 4.93 10.73
C CYS A 39 -18.15 4.62 9.40
N SER A 40 -17.66 3.62 8.65
CA SER A 40 -18.19 3.23 7.33
C SER A 40 -18.18 4.33 6.26
N HIS A 41 -17.54 5.47 6.52
CA HIS A 41 -17.36 6.53 5.54
C HIS A 41 -16.46 6.06 4.39
N GLU A 42 -16.85 6.39 3.16
CA GLU A 42 -16.07 6.09 1.97
C GLU A 42 -15.02 7.18 1.75
N ASN A 43 -13.75 6.79 1.59
CA ASN A 43 -12.63 7.70 1.43
C ASN A 43 -11.97 7.46 0.07
N ALA A 44 -11.87 8.52 -0.73
CA ALA A 44 -11.20 8.47 -2.02
C ALA A 44 -9.68 8.28 -1.86
N ILE A 45 -9.11 7.50 -2.77
CA ILE A 45 -7.67 7.33 -2.96
C ILE A 45 -7.37 7.65 -4.42
N GLU A 46 -6.44 8.57 -4.63
CA GLU A 46 -5.89 8.92 -5.94
C GLU A 46 -4.39 8.62 -5.94
N ILE A 47 -3.98 7.64 -6.75
CA ILE A 47 -2.56 7.25 -6.87
C ILE A 47 -2.04 7.79 -8.20
N VAL A 48 -1.19 8.82 -8.11
CA VAL A 48 -0.49 9.41 -9.23
C VAL A 48 0.86 8.70 -9.39
N PRO A 49 1.14 8.04 -10.53
CA PRO A 49 2.40 7.36 -10.77
C PRO A 49 3.61 8.23 -10.49
N TYR A 50 4.61 7.65 -9.81
CA TYR A 50 5.87 8.30 -9.44
C TYR A 50 5.76 9.51 -8.49
N GLN A 51 4.54 9.88 -8.04
CA GLN A 51 4.33 10.96 -7.08
C GLN A 51 3.69 10.46 -5.78
N SER A 52 2.81 9.47 -5.88
CA SER A 52 2.17 8.86 -4.73
C SER A 52 3.03 7.74 -4.13
N GLY A 53 3.21 7.79 -2.82
CA GLY A 53 3.81 6.72 -2.04
C GLY A 53 5.31 6.81 -1.82
N PHE A 54 5.79 5.91 -0.96
CA PHE A 54 7.17 5.79 -0.50
C PHE A 54 7.60 4.33 -0.61
N PRO A 55 8.89 4.01 -0.82
CA PRO A 55 9.39 2.64 -0.86
C PRO A 55 8.99 1.83 0.37
N ILE A 56 8.41 0.64 0.17
CA ILE A 56 7.99 -0.24 1.27
C ILE A 56 9.15 -0.62 2.20
N LEU A 57 10.39 -0.61 1.69
CA LEU A 57 11.61 -0.80 2.49
C LEU A 57 11.63 0.10 3.72
N GLN A 58 11.20 1.37 3.60
CA GLN A 58 11.22 2.32 4.73
C GLN A 58 10.32 1.90 5.90
N ILE A 59 9.31 1.05 5.66
CA ILE A 59 8.40 0.57 6.70
C ILE A 59 9.02 -0.55 7.53
N TYR A 60 9.73 -1.49 6.90
CA TYR A 60 10.23 -2.66 7.62
C TYR A 60 11.74 -2.61 7.90
N GLU A 61 12.44 -1.64 7.33
CA GLU A 61 13.88 -1.49 7.53
C GLU A 61 14.19 -1.35 9.03
N ASN A 62 15.09 -2.22 9.51
CA ASN A 62 15.51 -2.30 10.90
C ASN A 62 14.34 -2.48 11.90
N ASN A 63 13.17 -2.98 11.46
CA ASN A 63 11.95 -3.12 12.26
C ASN A 63 11.53 -1.83 12.99
N LYS A 64 11.78 -0.66 12.39
CA LYS A 64 11.51 0.65 13.01
C LYS A 64 10.02 0.97 13.06
N VAL A 65 9.29 0.74 11.96
CA VAL A 65 7.85 1.09 11.85
C VAL A 65 6.99 -0.17 11.98
N LEU A 66 7.25 -1.18 11.16
CA LEU A 66 6.66 -2.51 11.22
C LEU A 66 7.74 -3.57 11.12
N SER A 67 7.43 -4.81 11.52
CA SER A 67 8.29 -5.95 11.20
C SER A 67 7.94 -6.53 9.82
N LYS A 68 8.92 -7.14 9.15
CA LYS A 68 8.66 -7.89 7.90
C LYS A 68 7.58 -8.95 8.08
N ASN A 69 7.63 -9.69 9.20
CA ASN A 69 6.66 -10.73 9.52
C ASN A 69 5.24 -10.19 9.65
N GLU A 70 5.06 -8.99 10.23
CA GLU A 70 3.74 -8.39 10.36
C GLU A 70 3.13 -8.04 8.99
N LEU A 71 3.94 -7.55 8.05
CA LEU A 71 3.51 -7.31 6.67
C LEU A 71 3.12 -8.61 5.95
N LEU A 72 3.90 -9.69 6.16
CA LEU A 72 3.64 -11.01 5.56
C LEU A 72 2.38 -11.67 6.14
N ILE A 73 2.21 -11.68 7.46
CA ILE A 73 1.04 -12.26 8.14
C ILE A 73 -0.25 -11.56 7.72
N ASN A 74 -0.20 -10.24 7.54
CA ASN A 74 -1.35 -9.46 7.06
C ASN A 74 -1.58 -9.56 5.54
N ALA A 75 -0.77 -10.36 4.83
CA ALA A 75 -0.75 -10.48 3.38
C ALA A 75 -0.68 -9.11 2.68
N ALA A 76 0.03 -8.15 3.28
CA ALA A 76 0.25 -6.83 2.69
C ALA A 76 1.28 -6.88 1.57
N VAL A 77 2.22 -7.82 1.67
CA VAL A 77 3.28 -8.11 0.71
C VAL A 77 3.57 -9.61 0.72
N THR A 78 4.31 -10.09 -0.28
CA THR A 78 4.89 -11.43 -0.33
C THR A 78 6.41 -11.34 -0.41
N GLU A 79 7.10 -12.44 -0.10
CA GLU A 79 8.52 -12.56 -0.44
C GLU A 79 8.72 -12.44 -1.95
N THR A 80 9.72 -11.68 -2.34
CA THR A 80 10.06 -11.49 -3.75
C THR A 80 10.70 -12.76 -4.31
N SER A 81 10.26 -13.16 -5.50
CA SER A 81 10.87 -14.29 -6.21
C SER A 81 12.35 -14.05 -6.49
N GLN A 82 13.15 -15.12 -6.49
CA GLN A 82 14.62 -15.04 -6.60
C GLN A 82 15.11 -14.25 -7.83
N GLY A 83 14.42 -14.38 -8.97
CA GLY A 83 14.75 -13.66 -10.21
C GLY A 83 14.39 -12.18 -10.19
N MET A 84 13.62 -11.72 -9.20
CA MET A 84 13.09 -10.36 -9.08
C MET A 84 13.66 -9.62 -7.87
N SER A 85 14.72 -10.16 -7.25
CA SER A 85 15.33 -9.62 -6.01
C SER A 85 15.81 -8.17 -6.11
N HIS A 86 16.07 -7.67 -7.33
CA HIS A 86 16.41 -6.27 -7.59
C HIS A 86 15.27 -5.30 -7.24
N PHE A 87 14.03 -5.77 -7.10
CA PHE A 87 12.89 -4.97 -6.60
C PHE A 87 12.79 -4.91 -5.08
N GLY A 88 13.70 -5.57 -4.36
CA GLY A 88 13.73 -5.65 -2.90
C GLY A 88 13.18 -6.97 -2.37
N GLU A 89 13.30 -7.17 -1.07
CA GLU A 89 12.98 -8.44 -0.40
C GLU A 89 11.48 -8.75 -0.34
N LEU A 90 10.64 -7.71 -0.26
CA LEU A 90 9.19 -7.83 -0.14
C LEU A 90 8.52 -7.06 -1.27
N THR A 91 7.63 -7.73 -2.00
CA THR A 91 6.91 -7.13 -3.13
C THR A 91 5.44 -7.52 -3.16
N VAL A 92 4.65 -6.77 -3.92
CA VAL A 92 3.30 -7.12 -4.35
C VAL A 92 3.39 -7.47 -5.83
N ASN A 93 3.08 -8.71 -6.19
CA ASN A 93 3.14 -9.22 -7.56
C ASN A 93 4.54 -9.17 -8.22
N ASN A 94 5.63 -9.29 -7.45
CA ASN A 94 7.00 -9.16 -7.95
C ASN A 94 7.25 -7.84 -8.70
N LEU A 95 6.62 -6.75 -8.25
CA LEU A 95 6.80 -5.41 -8.78
C LEU A 95 7.26 -4.45 -7.67
N PRO A 96 7.89 -3.31 -8.03
CA PRO A 96 8.23 -2.26 -7.07
C PRO A 96 7.04 -1.93 -6.17
N THR A 97 7.25 -2.03 -4.86
CA THR A 97 6.20 -1.91 -3.86
C THR A 97 6.36 -0.66 -3.03
N LEU A 98 5.26 0.05 -2.89
CA LEU A 98 5.15 1.37 -2.30
C LEU A 98 4.06 1.35 -1.22
N TYR A 99 4.12 2.33 -0.34
CA TYR A 99 3.09 2.57 0.67
C TYR A 99 2.82 4.06 0.83
N PHE A 100 1.69 4.40 1.43
CA PHE A 100 1.48 5.70 2.06
C PHE A 100 0.53 5.58 3.24
N GLY A 101 0.67 6.50 4.20
CA GLY A 101 -0.32 6.77 5.22
C GLY A 101 -1.42 7.71 4.70
N THR A 102 -2.64 7.48 5.17
CA THR A 102 -3.82 8.31 4.94
C THR A 102 -4.75 8.22 6.15
N ASP A 103 -5.64 9.18 6.31
CA ASP A 103 -6.67 9.19 7.34
C ASP A 103 -8.07 9.12 6.74
N CYS A 104 -9.02 8.64 7.54
CA CYS A 104 -10.44 8.80 7.22
C CYS A 104 -10.82 10.26 7.40
N SER A 105 -11.39 10.88 6.37
CA SER A 105 -11.82 12.29 6.38
C SER A 105 -12.93 12.60 7.39
N SER A 106 -13.67 11.57 7.86
CA SER A 106 -14.78 11.73 8.81
C SER A 106 -14.36 11.53 10.27
N CYS A 107 -13.62 10.45 10.58
CA CYS A 107 -13.27 10.09 11.96
C CYS A 107 -11.77 10.14 12.26
N HIS A 108 -10.94 10.53 11.29
CA HIS A 108 -9.48 10.66 11.39
C HIS A 108 -8.72 9.38 11.79
N SER A 109 -9.38 8.23 11.76
CA SER A 109 -8.72 6.93 11.90
C SER A 109 -7.64 6.77 10.85
N LYS A 110 -6.47 6.28 11.25
CA LYS A 110 -5.28 6.21 10.39
C LYS A 110 -5.20 4.88 9.65
N TYR A 111 -4.75 4.95 8.40
CA TYR A 111 -4.65 3.85 7.48
C TYR A 111 -3.32 3.84 6.73
N ILE A 112 -2.78 2.65 6.48
CA ILE A 112 -1.68 2.42 5.56
C ILE A 112 -2.22 1.75 4.30
N CYS A 113 -1.96 2.33 3.15
CA CYS A 113 -2.18 1.71 1.85
C CYS A 113 -0.86 1.11 1.36
N VAL A 114 -0.88 -0.15 0.92
CA VAL A 114 0.26 -0.83 0.28
C VAL A 114 -0.13 -1.20 -1.14
N PHE A 115 0.72 -0.86 -2.10
CA PHE A 115 0.47 -1.09 -3.51
C PHE A 115 1.76 -1.34 -4.28
N SER A 116 1.67 -1.98 -5.43
CA SER A 116 2.77 -2.01 -6.41
C SER A 116 2.40 -1.29 -7.69
N TYR A 117 3.42 -0.83 -8.39
CA TYR A 117 3.30 -0.19 -9.68
C TYR A 117 4.51 -0.53 -10.55
N GLY A 118 4.26 -0.97 -11.78
CA GLY A 118 5.31 -1.24 -12.75
C GLY A 118 4.81 -1.96 -14.00
N GLU A 119 5.71 -2.12 -14.95
CA GLU A 119 5.46 -2.92 -16.16
C GLU A 119 5.61 -4.40 -15.84
N LYS A 120 4.52 -5.16 -15.96
CA LYS A 120 4.50 -6.60 -15.67
C LYS A 120 5.01 -7.42 -16.85
N GLN A 121 4.74 -6.96 -18.06
CA GLN A 121 5.21 -7.49 -19.34
C GLN A 121 5.17 -6.37 -20.38
N PRO A 122 5.88 -6.50 -21.51
CA PRO A 122 5.93 -5.47 -22.55
C PRO A 122 4.53 -4.94 -22.92
N GLY A 123 4.30 -3.65 -22.70
CA GLY A 123 3.04 -2.97 -23.01
C GLY A 123 1.91 -3.16 -21.99
N LEU A 124 2.19 -3.74 -20.83
CA LEU A 124 1.25 -3.86 -19.71
C LEU A 124 1.84 -3.29 -18.42
N THR A 125 1.51 -2.03 -18.16
CA THR A 125 1.71 -1.40 -16.85
C THR A 125 0.54 -1.73 -15.95
N ILE A 126 0.83 -2.17 -14.72
CA ILE A 126 -0.17 -2.51 -13.73
C ILE A 126 0.09 -1.76 -12.44
N LEU A 127 -0.98 -1.28 -11.83
CA LEU A 127 -1.01 -0.80 -10.46
C LEU A 127 -1.89 -1.75 -9.67
N THR A 128 -1.36 -2.30 -8.57
CA THR A 128 -2.13 -3.19 -7.69
C THR A 128 -2.07 -2.71 -6.25
N ILE A 129 -3.21 -2.30 -5.71
CA ILE A 129 -3.42 -2.06 -4.29
C ILE A 129 -3.56 -3.43 -3.62
N SER A 130 -2.57 -3.81 -2.82
CA SER A 130 -2.61 -5.03 -1.99
C SER A 130 -3.68 -4.90 -0.90
N GLY A 131 -3.82 -3.69 -0.36
CA GLY A 131 -4.87 -3.35 0.57
C GLY A 131 -4.67 -2.01 1.25
N VAL A 132 -5.66 -1.70 2.09
CA VAL A 132 -5.64 -0.56 2.99
C VAL A 132 -5.94 -1.11 4.39
N TRP A 133 -5.08 -0.84 5.37
CA TRP A 133 -5.24 -1.35 6.72
C TRP A 133 -5.28 -0.21 7.73
N LYS A 134 -6.24 -0.27 8.65
CA LYS A 134 -6.23 0.58 9.84
C LYS A 134 -5.00 0.23 10.66
N TYR A 135 -4.32 1.24 11.18
CA TYR A 135 -3.24 1.05 12.14
C TYR A 135 -3.40 1.97 13.34
N GLU A 136 -2.70 1.61 14.41
CA GLU A 136 -2.54 2.44 15.61
C GLU A 136 -1.05 2.70 15.84
N GLU A 137 -0.69 3.90 16.28
CA GLU A 137 0.67 4.22 16.70
C GLU A 137 0.94 3.58 18.06
N LEU A 138 2.12 2.97 18.20
CA LEU A 138 2.63 2.50 19.48
C LEU A 138 3.41 3.65 20.12
N GLU A 139 3.09 3.97 21.37
CA GLU A 139 3.82 4.97 22.18
C GLU A 139 5.30 4.58 22.36
#